data_AF-A0A4Q0AIW3-F1
#
_entry.id   AF-A0A4Q0AIW3-F1
#
_cell.length_a   1.000
_cell.length_b   1.000
_cell.length_c   1.000
_cell.angle_alpha   90.00
_cell.angle_beta   90.00
_cell.angle_gamma   90.00
#
_symmetry.space_group_name_H-M   'P 1'
#
loop_
_entity.id
_entity.type
_entity.pdbx_description
1 polymer ?
#
loop_
_entity_poly.entity_id
_entity_poly.type
_entity_poly.pdbx_seq_one_letter_code
_entity_poly.pdbx_strand_id
1 'polypeptide(L)'
;MTYYDSSLTINSRRGVLTTPGAWRRNQNTVAFGGAKTLGPVAHTVLLVLMLAVLGLIYLTQITKTSSYGYQINNLENKRSELISQRQDLQVENARLQALERVQQSSVAQTLTQPASVSYAN
;
A
#
# COMPACT_ATOMS: atom_id res chain seq x y z
N MET A 1 -21.50 3.07 -51.28
CA MET A 1 -21.46 3.10 -49.80
C MET A 1 -21.31 4.54 -49.36
N THR A 2 -22.44 5.23 -49.16
CA THR A 2 -22.51 6.50 -48.40
C THR A 2 -23.94 6.58 -47.89
N TYR A 3 -24.11 6.36 -46.58
CA TYR A 3 -25.39 6.49 -45.90
C TYR A 3 -25.62 7.97 -45.62
N TYR A 4 -26.72 8.52 -46.13
CA TYR A 4 -27.31 9.73 -45.58
C TYR A 4 -28.65 9.33 -44.96
N ASP A 5 -28.61 9.13 -43.65
CA ASP A 5 -29.78 9.05 -42.79
C ASP A 5 -30.35 10.47 -42.66
N SER A 6 -31.41 10.75 -43.41
CA SER A 6 -32.18 11.98 -43.25
C SER A 6 -33.17 11.78 -42.10
N SER A 7 -32.76 12.17 -40.90
CA SER A 7 -33.63 12.17 -39.74
C SER A 7 -34.88 13.01 -40.01
N LEU A 8 -36.02 12.34 -40.16
CA LEU A 8 -37.34 12.96 -40.26
C LEU A 8 -37.60 13.80 -39.01
N THR A 9 -37.55 15.12 -39.16
CA THR A 9 -38.04 16.05 -38.14
C THR A 9 -39.56 15.91 -38.10
N ILE A 10 -40.07 15.12 -37.15
CA ILE A 10 -41.51 15.00 -36.93
C ILE A 10 -41.99 16.28 -36.23
N ASN A 11 -42.44 17.23 -37.05
CA ASN A 11 -43.14 18.42 -36.63
C ASN A 11 -44.59 18.04 -36.25
N SER A 12 -44.80 17.69 -34.99
CA SER A 12 -46.13 17.44 -34.42
C SER A 12 -46.88 18.78 -34.32
N ARG A 13 -47.47 19.21 -35.44
CA ARG A 13 -48.33 20.40 -35.47
C ARG A 13 -49.49 20.22 -34.50
N ARG A 14 -49.46 21.07 -33.46
CA ARG A 14 -50.51 21.28 -32.46
C ARG A 14 -51.87 21.36 -33.15
N GLY A 15 -52.73 20.37 -32.88
CA GLY A 15 -54.16 20.52 -33.08
C GLY A 15 -54.67 21.67 -32.22
N VAL A 16 -55.26 22.67 -32.88
CA VAL A 16 -55.90 23.81 -32.25
C VAL A 16 -57.00 23.33 -31.30
N LEU A 17 -56.96 23.92 -30.11
CA LEU A 17 -57.84 23.71 -28.97
C LEU A 17 -59.30 24.05 -29.32
N THR A 18 -60.18 23.05 -29.30
CA THR A 18 -61.59 23.19 -28.85
C THR A 18 -62.21 21.80 -28.69
N THR A 19 -61.99 21.15 -27.54
CA THR A 19 -62.92 20.25 -26.79
C THR A 19 -62.11 19.56 -25.69
N PRO A 20 -62.51 19.63 -24.40
CA PRO A 20 -61.81 18.94 -23.33
C PRO A 20 -62.11 17.43 -23.40
N GLY A 21 -61.07 16.61 -23.53
CA GLY A 21 -61.12 15.21 -23.10
C GLY A 21 -61.75 14.20 -24.07
N ALA A 22 -61.15 14.00 -25.25
CA ALA A 22 -61.29 12.72 -25.95
C ALA A 22 -60.01 11.90 -25.74
N TRP A 23 -59.88 11.25 -24.58
CA TRP A 23 -58.91 10.17 -24.41
C TRP A 23 -59.20 9.10 -25.46
N ARG A 24 -58.29 8.92 -26.43
CA ARG A 24 -58.45 7.91 -27.47
C ARG A 24 -58.39 6.53 -26.83
N ARG A 25 -59.40 5.70 -27.07
CA ARG A 25 -59.48 4.31 -26.57
C ARG A 25 -58.35 3.48 -27.19
N ASN A 26 -57.81 2.53 -26.42
CA ASN A 26 -56.74 1.60 -26.81
C ASN A 26 -55.35 2.23 -27.00
N GLN A 27 -54.94 3.14 -26.10
CA GLN A 27 -53.54 3.56 -25.99
C GLN A 27 -52.99 3.07 -24.66
N ASN A 28 -52.01 2.16 -24.72
CA ASN A 28 -51.29 1.70 -23.54
C ASN A 28 -50.31 2.78 -23.10
N THR A 29 -50.73 3.68 -22.20
CA THR A 29 -49.84 4.67 -21.59
C THR A 29 -49.05 3.99 -20.47
N VAL A 30 -47.82 3.58 -20.74
CA VAL A 30 -46.89 3.18 -19.67
C VAL A 30 -46.43 4.43 -18.93
N ALA A 31 -46.82 4.55 -17.67
CA ALA A 31 -46.26 5.57 -16.79
C ALA A 31 -44.84 5.13 -16.42
N PHE A 32 -43.83 5.82 -16.93
CA PHE A 32 -42.49 5.68 -16.39
C PHE A 32 -42.51 6.23 -14.96
N GLY A 33 -42.42 5.35 -13.97
CA GLY A 33 -42.27 5.75 -12.58
C GLY A 33 -41.08 6.70 -12.47
N GLY A 34 -41.33 7.93 -12.04
CA GLY A 34 -40.31 8.96 -11.98
C GLY A 34 -39.10 8.47 -11.20
N ALA A 35 -37.89 8.81 -11.68
CA ALA A 35 -36.64 8.46 -11.01
C ALA A 35 -36.75 8.83 -9.53
N LYS A 36 -36.63 7.84 -8.64
CA LYS A 36 -36.70 8.04 -7.19
C LYS A 36 -35.45 8.81 -6.77
N THR A 37 -35.52 10.13 -6.81
CA THR A 37 -34.46 10.99 -6.32
C THR A 37 -34.49 11.00 -4.81
N LEU A 38 -33.30 10.93 -4.22
CA LEU A 38 -33.14 11.12 -2.78
C LEU A 38 -33.54 12.56 -2.46
N GLY A 39 -34.36 12.75 -1.43
CA GLY A 39 -34.73 14.09 -0.98
C GLY A 39 -33.51 14.88 -0.50
N PRO A 40 -33.58 16.23 -0.47
CA PRO A 40 -32.44 17.08 -0.09
C PRO A 40 -31.80 16.67 1.24
N VAL A 41 -32.62 16.27 2.22
CA VAL A 41 -32.17 15.79 3.53
C VAL A 41 -31.35 14.51 3.40
N ALA A 42 -31.85 13.50 2.68
CA ALA A 42 -31.15 12.23 2.50
C ALA A 42 -29.79 12.42 1.81
N HIS A 43 -29.69 13.38 0.88
CA HIS A 43 -28.44 13.69 0.20
C HIS A 43 -27.40 14.30 1.15
N THR A 44 -27.81 15.24 2.01
CA THR A 44 -26.91 15.82 3.02
C THR A 44 -26.44 14.82 4.08
N VAL A 45 -27.33 13.93 4.54
CA VAL A 45 -26.98 12.87 5.49
C VAL A 45 -25.95 11.92 4.88
N LEU A 46 -26.10 11.58 3.60
CA LEU A 46 -25.13 10.75 2.88
C LEU A 46 -23.75 11.44 2.78
N LEU A 47 -23.73 12.75 2.51
CA LEU A 47 -22.48 13.52 2.47
C LEU A 47 -21.78 13.56 3.84
N VAL A 48 -22.53 13.79 4.92
CA VAL A 48 -21.98 13.79 6.29
C VAL A 48 -21.45 12.41 6.66
N LEU A 49 -22.18 11.34 6.33
CA LEU A 49 -21.75 9.97 6.58
C LEU A 49 -20.47 9.65 5.80
N MET A 50 -20.39 10.07 4.53
CA MET A 50 -19.20 9.84 3.71
C MET A 50 -17.98 10.59 4.28
N LEU A 51 -18.14 11.84 4.71
CA LEU A 51 -17.08 12.61 5.38
C LEU A 51 -16.64 11.93 6.69
N ALA A 52 -17.57 11.41 7.48
CA ALA A 52 -17.25 10.69 8.71
C ALA A 52 -16.40 9.43 8.43
N VAL A 53 -16.77 8.65 7.41
CA VAL A 53 -16.01 7.45 7.00
C VAL A 53 -14.61 7.83 6.53
N LEU A 54 -14.47 8.89 5.72
CA LEU A 54 -13.17 9.39 5.28
C LEU A 54 -12.29 9.83 6.46
N GLY A 55 -12.87 10.53 7.43
CA GLY A 55 -12.18 10.93 8.66
C GLY A 55 -11.69 9.74 9.49
N LEU A 56 -12.52 8.69 9.63
CA LEU A 56 -12.15 7.46 10.34
C LEU A 56 -11.02 6.68 9.64
N ILE A 57 -11.03 6.63 8.30
CA ILE A 57 -9.94 6.04 7.51
C ILE A 57 -8.64 6.80 7.75
N TYR A 58 -8.69 8.14 7.73
CA TYR A 58 -7.50 8.97 7.96
C TYR A 58 -6.92 8.78 9.36
N LEU A 59 -7.78 8.71 10.39
CA LEU A 59 -7.35 8.41 11.75
C LEU A 59 -6.70 7.02 11.86
N THR A 60 -7.24 6.03 11.14
CA THR A 60 -6.67 4.68 11.09
C THR A 60 -5.30 4.68 10.41
N GLN A 61 -5.12 5.46 9.35
CA GLN A 61 -3.82 5.62 8.70
C GLN A 61 -2.79 6.26 9.63
N ILE A 62 -3.17 7.28 10.42
CA ILE A 62 -2.28 7.90 11.41
C ILE A 62 -1.81 6.87 12.46
N THR A 63 -2.75 6.11 13.03
CA THR A 63 -2.43 5.13 14.10
C THR A 63 -1.63 3.94 13.57
N LYS A 64 -1.98 3.41 12.40
CA LYS A 64 -1.28 2.26 11.80
C LYS A 64 0.09 2.65 11.26
N THR A 65 0.21 3.76 10.52
CA THR A 65 1.51 4.23 10.00
C THR A 65 2.47 4.59 11.12
N SER A 66 1.97 5.16 12.23
CA SER A 66 2.82 5.40 13.41
C SER A 66 3.36 4.11 14.02
N SER A 67 2.54 3.05 14.14
CA SER A 67 3.01 1.79 14.76
C SER A 67 3.88 0.93 13.83
N TYR A 68 3.63 0.94 12.52
CA TYR A 68 4.48 0.27 11.52
C TYR A 68 5.87 0.91 11.47
N GLY A 69 5.97 2.24 11.60
CA GLY A 69 7.24 2.94 11.66
C GLY A 69 8.15 2.45 12.79
N TYR A 70 7.63 2.29 14.01
CA TYR A 70 8.42 1.81 15.15
C TYR A 70 8.85 0.35 15.00
N GLN A 71 7.97 -0.52 14.50
CA GLN A 71 8.29 -1.93 14.30
C GLN A 71 9.36 -2.13 13.23
N ILE A 72 9.29 -1.36 12.13
CA ILE A 72 10.30 -1.39 11.06
C ILE A 72 11.64 -0.89 11.58
N ASN A 73 11.68 0.22 12.31
CA ASN A 73 12.92 0.74 12.88
C ASN A 73 13.56 -0.25 13.88
N ASN A 74 12.76 -0.89 14.74
CA ASN A 74 13.27 -1.92 15.65
C ASN A 74 13.84 -3.13 14.90
N LEU A 75 13.17 -3.56 13.83
CA LEU A 75 13.64 -4.68 13.02
C LEU A 75 14.92 -4.35 12.25
N GLU A 76 15.04 -3.14 11.71
CA GLU A 76 16.26 -2.67 11.02
C GLU A 76 17.43 -2.52 11.99
N ASN A 77 17.19 -1.99 13.19
CA ASN A 77 18.20 -1.91 14.25
C ASN A 77 18.68 -3.31 14.65
N LYS A 78 17.76 -4.28 14.82
CA LYS A 78 18.14 -5.66 15.14
C LYS A 78 18.92 -6.32 14.00
N ARG A 79 18.55 -6.04 12.75
CA ARG A 79 19.26 -6.52 11.57
C ARG A 79 20.69 -5.97 11.52
N SER A 80 20.86 -4.68 11.75
CA SER A 80 22.17 -4.02 11.82
C SER A 80 23.05 -4.61 12.93
N GLU A 81 22.48 -4.79 14.13
CA GLU A 81 23.17 -5.42 15.27
C GLU A 81 23.63 -6.84 14.93
N LEU A 82 22.77 -7.66 14.33
CA LEU A 82 23.10 -9.03 13.93
C LEU A 82 24.17 -9.08 12.83
N ILE A 83 24.16 -8.13 11.89
CA ILE A 83 25.20 -8.02 10.86
C ILE A 83 26.55 -7.68 11.50
N SER A 84 26.58 -6.74 12.45
CA SER A 84 27.79 -6.40 13.19
C SER A 84 28.35 -7.61 13.94
N GLN A 85 27.50 -8.30 14.71
CA GLN A 85 27.91 -9.49 15.46
C GLN A 85 28.44 -10.61 14.55
N ARG A 86 27.82 -10.81 13.38
CA ARG A 86 28.31 -11.78 12.38
C ARG A 86 29.69 -11.40 11.88
N GLN A 87 29.93 -10.12 11.61
CA GLN A 87 31.20 -9.63 11.13
C GLN A 87 32.30 -9.78 12.18
N ASP A 88 31.99 -9.46 13.45
CA ASP A 88 32.89 -9.65 14.58
C ASP A 88 33.25 -11.14 14.75
N LEU A 89 32.25 -12.02 14.71
CA LEU A 89 32.46 -13.47 14.80
C LEU A 89 33.29 -14.02 13.63
N GLN A 90 33.13 -13.48 12.42
CA GLN A 90 33.95 -13.88 11.27
C GLN A 90 35.42 -13.47 11.43
N VAL A 91 35.65 -12.25 11.92
CA VAL A 91 37.01 -11.76 12.21
C VAL A 91 37.66 -12.61 13.30
N GLU A 92 36.93 -12.90 14.39
CA GLU A 92 37.48 -13.71 15.48
C GLU A 92 37.73 -15.15 15.03
N ASN A 93 36.83 -15.74 14.24
CA ASN A 93 37.07 -17.07 13.68
C ASN A 93 38.31 -17.10 12.77
N ALA A 94 38.48 -16.10 11.90
CA ALA A 94 39.67 -15.97 11.07
C ALA A 94 40.95 -15.79 11.90
N ARG A 95 40.87 -15.05 13.02
CA ARG A 95 41.97 -14.89 13.97
C ARG A 95 42.33 -16.23 14.63
N LEU A 96 41.32 -16.98 15.09
CA LEU A 96 41.53 -18.31 15.69
C LEU A 96 42.14 -19.28 14.67
N GLN A 97 41.66 -19.30 13.43
CA GLN A 97 42.24 -20.12 12.36
C GLN A 97 43.67 -19.71 12.02
N ALA A 98 43.97 -18.41 11.99
CA ALA A 98 45.32 -17.92 11.78
C ALA A 98 46.25 -18.34 12.94
N LEU A 99 45.77 -18.25 14.18
CA LEU A 99 46.52 -18.67 15.36
C LEU A 99 46.78 -20.19 15.36
N GLU A 100 45.78 -21.00 14.99
CA GLU A 100 45.91 -22.44 14.83
C GLU A 100 46.95 -22.78 13.74
N ARG A 101 46.88 -22.13 12.58
CA ARG A 101 47.87 -22.29 11.50
C ARG A 101 49.28 -21.89 11.91
N VAL A 102 49.43 -20.83 12.71
CA VAL A 102 50.73 -20.41 13.24
C VAL A 102 51.27 -21.45 14.23
N GLN A 103 50.44 -21.98 15.13
CA GLN A 103 50.85 -23.05 16.05
C GLN A 103 51.23 -24.35 15.33
N GLN A 104 50.51 -24.70 14.26
CA GLN A 104 50.77 -25.89 13.45
C GLN A 104 51.89 -25.69 12.42
N SER A 105 52.36 -24.45 12.22
CA SER A 105 53.46 -24.15 11.31
C SER A 105 54.77 -24.75 11.81
N SER A 106 55.56 -25.32 10.90
CA SER A 106 56.85 -25.94 11.20
C SER A 106 57.81 -25.02 11.93
N VAL A 107 57.69 -23.70 11.71
CA VAL A 107 58.50 -22.65 12.36
C VAL A 107 58.21 -22.55 13.86
N ALA A 108 56.97 -22.77 14.32
CA ALA A 108 56.63 -22.75 15.74
C ALA A 108 56.99 -24.06 16.44
N GLN A 109 56.89 -25.20 15.74
CA GLN A 109 57.29 -26.51 16.26
C GLN A 109 58.81 -26.67 16.42
N THR A 110 59.59 -25.87 15.70
CA THR A 110 61.06 -25.81 15.85
C THR A 110 61.53 -24.79 16.89
N LEU A 111 60.63 -24.02 17.52
CA LEU A 111 61.00 -23.16 18.65
C LEU A 111 61.18 -24.01 19.91
N THR A 112 62.43 -24.31 20.25
CA THR A 112 62.79 -24.88 21.56
C THR A 112 62.93 -23.76 22.59
N GLN A 113 62.52 -24.04 23.83
CA GLN A 113 62.66 -23.13 24.96
C GLN A 113 64.15 -22.72 25.10
N PRO A 114 64.50 -21.42 25.07
CA PRO A 114 65.90 -21.02 25.19
C PRO A 114 66.46 -21.41 26.56
N ALA A 115 67.56 -22.17 26.56
CA ALA A 115 68.15 -22.75 27.76
C ALA A 115 68.74 -21.71 28.74
N SER A 116 69.00 -20.48 28.29
CA SER A 116 69.33 -19.36 29.17
C SER A 116 69.07 -18.03 28.46
N VAL A 117 68.50 -17.07 29.19
CA VAL A 117 68.34 -15.68 28.74
C VAL A 117 69.50 -14.91 29.36
N SER A 118 70.50 -14.56 28.55
CA SER A 118 71.61 -13.72 29.01
C SER A 118 71.23 -12.25 28.80
N TYR A 119 71.16 -11.49 29.89
CA TYR A 119 70.99 -10.05 29.85
C TYR A 119 72.37 -9.41 29.65
N ALA A 120 72.54 -8.67 28.55
CA ALA A 120 73.71 -7.80 28.39
C ALA A 120 73.56 -6.62 29.37
N ASN A 121 74.56 -6.45 30.22
CA ASN A 121 74.68 -5.38 31.21
C ASN A 121 75.40 -4.18 30.57
#